data_AF-A0A5K0XS98-F1
#
_entry.id   AF-A0A5K0XS98-F1
#
_cell.length_a   1.000
_cell.length_b   1.000
_cell.length_c   1.000
_cell.angle_alpha   90.00
_cell.angle_beta   90.00
_cell.angle_gamma   90.00
#
_symmetry.space_group_name_H-M   'P 1'
#
loop_
_entity.id
_entity.type
_entity.pdbx_description
1 polymer ?
#
loop_
_entity_poly.entity_id
_entity_poly.type
_entity_poly.pdbx_seq_one_letter_code
_entity_poly.pdbx_strand_id
1 'polypeptide(L)' 'LKRTGKSCRLRWLNYLKPDVRRGNITPEEQLLILQLHSKWGN' A
#
# COMPACT_ATOMS: atom_id res chain seq x y z
N LEU A 1 2.85 20.29 16.05
CA LEU A 1 3.20 19.50 14.85
C LEU A 1 2.44 20.07 13.64
N LYS A 2 3.07 20.89 12.78
CA LYS A 2 2.37 21.46 11.60
C LYS A 2 2.19 20.35 10.55
N ARG A 3 0.95 19.90 10.32
CA ARG A 3 0.61 18.89 9.30
C ARG A 3 -0.31 19.55 8.28
N THR A 4 -0.02 19.35 7.00
CA THR A 4 -0.93 19.77 5.91
C THR A 4 -2.02 18.73 5.72
N GLY A 5 -3.18 19.13 5.19
CA GLY A 5 -4.27 18.19 4.88
C GLY A 5 -3.81 17.02 3.99
N LYS A 6 -2.93 17.30 3.01
CA LYS A 6 -2.30 16.27 2.17
C LYS A 6 -1.49 15.26 2.99
N SER A 7 -0.66 15.74 3.92
CA SER A 7 0.15 14.87 4.78
C SER A 7 -0.72 14.02 5.71
N CYS A 8 -1.77 14.60 6.29
CA CYS A 8 -2.73 13.87 7.11
C CYS A 8 -3.46 12.78 6.31
N ARG A 9 -3.95 13.11 5.11
CA ARG A 9 -4.62 12.14 4.23
C ARG A 9 -3.68 11.01 3.83
N LEU A 10 -2.44 11.33 3.44
CA LEU A 10 -1.46 10.31 3.07
C LEU A 10 -1.12 9.40 4.26
N ARG A 11 -0.99 9.97 5.46
CA ARG A 11 -0.77 9.20 6.68
C ARG A 11 -1.93 8.27 6.97
N TRP A 12 -3.17 8.74 6.82
CA TRP A 12 -4.35 7.91 7.03
C TRP A 12 -4.38 6.73 6.07
N LEU A 13 -4.22 6.98 4.76
CA LEU A 13 -4.33 5.96 3.72
C LEU A 13 -3.25 4.87 3.81
N ASN A 14 -2.01 5.24 4.13
CA ASN A 14 -0.89 4.29 4.11
C ASN A 14 -0.62 3.64 5.47
N TYR A 15 -1.09 4.23 6.56
CA TYR A 15 -0.75 3.74 7.90
C TYR A 15 -1.99 3.57 8.77
N LEU A 16 -2.85 4.58 8.93
CA LEU A 16 -3.86 4.53 10.00
C LEU A 16 -5.15 3.79 9.64
N LYS A 17 -5.47 3.65 8.36
CA LYS A 17 -6.68 2.96 7.92
C LYS A 17 -6.66 1.48 8.36
N PRO A 18 -7.69 0.96 9.05
CA PRO A 18 -7.70 -0.40 9.60
C PRO A 18 -7.47 -1.50 8.57
N ASP A 19 -7.96 -1.31 7.35
CA ASP A 19 -7.85 -2.32 6.28
C ASP A 19 -6.44 -2.41 5.67
N VAL A 20 -5.51 -1.54 6.08
CA VAL A 20 -4.12 -1.62 5.62
C VAL A 20 -3.48 -2.83 6.28
N ARG A 21 -3.31 -3.89 5.51
CA ARG A 21 -2.61 -5.09 5.94
C ARG A 21 -1.14 -4.76 6.20
N ARG A 22 -0.69 -5.04 7.42
CA ARG A 22 0.69 -4.82 7.89
C ARG A 22 1.35 -6.18 8.09
N GLY A 23 2.55 -6.35 7.58
CA GLY A 23 3.29 -7.60 7.68
C GLY A 23 4.07 -7.89 6.40
N ASN A 24 4.70 -9.05 6.38
CA ASN A 24 5.43 -9.51 5.21
C ASN A 24 4.45 -9.89 4.10
N ILE A 25 4.84 -9.61 2.86
CA ILE A 25 4.12 -10.07 1.67
C ILE A 25 4.31 -11.59 1.58
N THR A 26 3.22 -12.33 1.46
CA THR A 26 3.25 -13.78 1.29
C THR A 26 3.78 -14.17 -0.10
N PRO A 27 4.36 -15.36 -0.29
CA PRO A 27 4.83 -15.81 -1.61
C PRO A 27 3.75 -15.75 -2.70
N GLU A 28 2.50 -16.04 -2.34
CA GLU A 28 1.36 -15.98 -3.24
C GLU A 28 1.06 -14.53 -3.67
N GLU A 29 1.11 -13.59 -2.71
CA GLU A 29 0.95 -12.17 -3.01
C GLU A 29 2.12 -11.62 -3.84
N GLN A 30 3.34 -12.08 -3.60
CA GLN A 30 4.50 -11.72 -4.43
C GLN A 30 4.31 -12.17 -5.88
N LEU A 31 3.88 -13.42 -6.08
CA LEU A 31 3.58 -13.94 -7.41
C LEU A 31 2.46 -13.15 -8.09
N LEU A 32 1.40 -12.84 -7.36
CA LEU A 32 0.29 -12.03 -7.88
C LEU A 32 0.76 -10.63 -8.29
N ILE A 33 1.59 -9.98 -7.48
CA ILE A 33 2.18 -8.67 -7.81
C ILE A 33 2.97 -8.75 -9.11
N LEU A 34 3.82 -9.78 -9.28
CA LEU A 34 4.60 -9.98 -10.49
C LEU A 34 3.71 -10.24 -11.71
N GLN A 35 2.67 -11.07 -11.58
CA GLN A 35 1.71 -11.35 -12.65
C GLN A 35 0.96 -10.09 -13.09
N LEU A 36 0.45 -9.31 -12.14
CA LEU A 36 -0.27 -8.08 -12.42
C LEU A 36 0.65 -7.05 -13.06
N HIS A 37 1.90 -6.93 -12.58
CA HIS A 37 2.89 -6.04 -13.17
C HIS A 37 3.29 -6.48 -14.58
N SER A 38 3.48 -7.77 -14.86
CA SER A 38 3.76 -8.24 -16.21
C SER A 38 2.58 -8.01 -17.16
N LYS A 39 1.35 -8.08 -16.67
CA LYS A 39 0.13 -7.95 -17.48
C LYS A 39 -0.20 -6.50 -17.82
N TRP A 40 -0.03 -5.60 -16.86
CA TRP A 40 -0.45 -4.21 -16.99
C TRP A 40 0.71 -3.20 -17.03
N GLY A 41 1.93 -3.67 -16.79
CA GLY A 41 3.12 -2.82 -16.71
C GLY A 41 3.13 -1.93 -15.47
N ASN A 42 4.06 -0.99 -15.49
CA ASN A 42 3.94 0.35 -14.92
C ASN A 42 4.61 1.31 -15.91
#